data_AF-A0A9E5QBZ8-F1
#
_entry.id   AF-A0A9E5QBZ8-F1
#
_cell.length_a   1.000
_cell.length_b   1.000
_cell.length_c   1.000
_cell.angle_alpha   90.00
_cell.angle_beta   90.00
_cell.angle_gamma   90.00
#
_symmetry.space_group_name_H-M   'P 1'
#
loop_
_entity.id
_entity.type
_entity.pdbx_description
1 polymer ?
#
loop_
_entity_poly.entity_id
_entity_poly.type
_entity_poly.pdbx_seq_one_letter_code
_entity_poly.pdbx_strand_id
1 'polypeptide(L)' 'LIELAKFFSCNRDSLKRSMVFIAFSAEELGLMGASHYVDNPKVPLEKTVAMLNMDMIGRLHKNKLTIFGVG' A
#
# COMPACT_ATOMS: atom_id res chain seq x y z
N LEU A 1 -8.59 -1.49 1.13
CA LEU A 1 -7.83 -0.23 1.30
C LEU A 1 -8.61 0.82 2.10
N ILE A 2 -9.78 1.26 1.62
CA ILE A 2 -10.57 2.33 2.28
C ILE A 2 -10.99 1.96 3.72
N GLU A 3 -11.41 0.71 3.96
CA GLU A 3 -11.79 0.29 5.32
C GLU A 3 -10.60 0.31 6.30
N LEU A 4 -9.40 -0.06 5.85
CA LEU A 4 -8.19 0.08 6.66
C LEU A 4 -7.89 1.55 6.94
N ALA A 5 -7.97 2.42 5.92
CA ALA A 5 -7.77 3.85 6.10
C ALA A 5 -8.75 4.44 7.14
N LYS A 6 -10.03 4.02 7.09
CA LYS A 6 -11.05 4.39 8.08
C LYS A 6 -10.69 3.90 9.47
N PHE A 7 -10.41 2.60 9.64
CA PHE A 7 -10.04 2.00 10.91
C PHE A 7 -8.85 2.72 11.55
N PHE A 8 -7.80 2.98 10.79
CA PHE A 8 -6.61 3.64 11.30
C PHE A 8 -6.78 5.14 11.52
N SER A 9 -7.68 5.81 10.79
CA SER A 9 -8.02 7.21 11.05
C SER A 9 -8.65 7.39 12.43
N CYS A 10 -9.47 6.43 12.88
CA CYS A 10 -10.08 6.43 14.22
C CYS A 10 -9.08 6.13 15.35
N ASN A 11 -7.92 5.55 15.03
CA ASN A 11 -6.91 5.12 16.00
C ASN A 11 -5.61 5.92 15.88
N ARG A 12 -5.66 7.12 15.29
CA ARG A 12 -4.48 7.88 14.87
C ARG A 12 -3.48 8.13 16.00
N ASP A 13 -3.96 8.42 17.21
CA ASP A 13 -3.12 8.76 18.36
C ASP A 13 -2.28 7.57 18.87
N SER A 14 -2.68 6.34 18.55
CA SER A 14 -1.93 5.13 18.90
C SER A 14 -0.82 4.79 17.89
N LEU A 15 -0.78 5.46 16.75
CA LEU A 15 0.17 5.17 15.67
C LEU A 15 1.52 5.83 15.92
N LYS A 16 2.57 5.01 16.03
CA LYS A 16 3.95 5.49 16.16
C LYS A 16 4.57 6.01 14.86
N ARG A 17 3.95 5.72 13.72
CA ARG A 17 4.42 6.10 12.38
C ARG A 17 3.26 6.62 11.55
N SER A 18 3.53 7.55 10.65
CA SER A 18 2.57 7.96 9.63
C SER A 18 2.34 6.82 8.64
N MET A 19 1.09 6.68 8.18
CA MET A 19 0.73 5.74 7.12
C MET A 19 0.19 6.51 5.93
N VAL A 20 0.60 6.10 4.73
CA VAL A 20 0.10 6.63 3.48
C VAL A 20 -0.69 5.52 2.79
N PHE A 21 -1.94 5.79 2.46
CA PHE A 21 -2.78 4.90 1.68
C PHE A 21 -2.85 5.42 0.25
N ILE A 22 -2.47 4.60 -0.72
CA ILE A 22 -2.43 4.98 -2.13
C ILE A 22 -3.18 3.92 -2.95
N ALA A 23 -4.11 4.37 -3.78
CA ALA A 23 -4.71 3.54 -4.82
C ALA A 23 -4.06 3.91 -6.15
N PHE A 24 -3.08 3.13 -6.59
CA PHE A 24 -2.40 3.38 -7.86
C PHE A 24 -3.35 3.12 -9.04
N SER A 25 -3.21 3.92 -10.09
CA SER A 25 -3.91 3.72 -11.36
C SER A 25 -2.95 3.14 -12.41
N ALA A 26 -3.52 2.65 -13.52
CA ALA A 26 -2.76 2.15 -14.67
C ALA A 26 -1.73 1.05 -14.33
N GLU A 27 -2.10 0.15 -13.41
CA GLU A 27 -1.30 -1.02 -13.04
C GLU A 27 -1.13 -1.96 -14.24
N GLU A 28 -2.25 -2.34 -14.87
CA GLU A 28 -2.35 -3.19 -16.08
C GLU A 28 -1.65 -2.60 -17.32
N LEU A 29 -1.23 -1.34 -17.27
CA LEU A 29 -0.51 -0.66 -18.34
C LEU A 29 1.00 -0.58 -18.07
N GLY A 30 1.51 -1.37 -17.12
CA GLY A 30 2.92 -1.42 -16.76
C GLY A 30 3.26 -0.58 -15.53
N LEU A 31 2.41 -0.61 -14.49
CA LEU A 31 2.67 0.01 -13.19
C LEU A 31 2.84 1.54 -13.22
N MET A 32 2.30 2.20 -14.23
CA MET A 32 2.58 3.63 -14.49
C MET A 32 2.30 4.52 -13.28
N GLY A 33 1.20 4.28 -12.55
CA GLY A 33 0.86 5.06 -11.36
C GLY A 33 1.85 4.90 -10.22
N ALA A 34 2.39 3.68 -10.03
CA ALA A 34 3.40 3.42 -9.00
C ALA A 34 4.76 4.00 -9.41
N SER A 35 5.17 3.83 -10.67
CA SER A 35 6.40 4.44 -11.21
C SER A 35 6.38 5.96 -11.07
N HIS A 36 5.27 6.60 -11.44
CA HIS A 36 5.12 8.04 -11.30
C HIS A 36 5.27 8.51 -9.84
N TYR A 37 4.75 7.75 -8.86
CA TYR A 37 4.90 8.09 -7.44
C TYR A 37 6.36 7.96 -6.97
N VAL A 38 7.10 6.97 -7.46
CA VAL A 38 8.53 6.82 -7.14
C VAL A 38 9.33 7.98 -7.72
N ASP A 39 9.03 8.40 -8.95
CA ASP A 39 9.71 9.51 -9.61
C ASP A 39 9.32 10.89 -9.04
N ASN A 40 8.08 11.03 -8.55
CA ASN A 40 7.52 12.28 -8.05
C ASN A 40 6.82 12.09 -6.68
N PRO A 41 7.58 11.74 -5.63
CA PRO A 41 6.98 11.32 -4.36
C PRO A 41 6.40 12.50 -3.59
N LYS A 42 5.13 12.38 -3.14
CA LYS A 42 4.54 13.35 -2.20
C LYS A 42 5.11 13.25 -0.79
N VAL A 43 5.64 12.09 -0.43
CA VAL A 43 6.36 11.85 0.83
C VAL A 43 7.74 11.31 0.47
N PRO A 44 8.84 11.91 0.95
CA PRO A 44 10.20 11.46 0.60
C PRO A 44 10.37 9.95 0.80
N LEU A 45 10.91 9.27 -0.21
CA LEU A 45 11.04 7.81 -0.20
C LEU A 45 11.98 7.34 0.92
N GLU A 46 12.97 8.14 1.28
CA GLU A 46 13.92 7.87 2.37
C GLU A 46 13.24 7.82 3.74
N LYS A 47 12.04 8.38 3.87
CA LYS A 47 11.20 8.30 5.07
C LYS A 47 10.23 7.12 5.05
N THR A 48 10.16 6.39 3.95
CA THR A 48 9.29 5.21 3.80
C THR A 48 10.02 3.96 4.29
N VAL A 49 9.59 3.44 5.43
CA VAL A 49 10.23 2.27 6.08
C VAL A 49 9.80 0.95 5.45
N ALA A 50 8.57 0.89 4.92
CA ALA A 50 8.01 -0.29 4.27
C ALA A 50 6.87 0.11 3.32
N MET A 51 6.68 -0.69 2.28
CA MET A 51 5.54 -0.61 1.38
C MET A 51 4.83 -1.96 1.37
N LEU A 52 3.52 -1.96 1.60
CA LEU A 52 2.68 -3.14 1.51
C LEU A 52 1.75 -2.98 0.31
N ASN A 53 1.91 -3.85 -0.68
CA ASN A 53 0.97 -3.94 -1.80
C ASN A 53 -0.12 -4.97 -1.47
N MET A 54 -1.35 -4.68 -1.90
CA MET A 54 -2.50 -5.56 -1.72
C MET A 54 -3.19 -5.73 -3.08
N ASP A 55 -2.85 -6.81 -3.78
CA ASP A 55 -3.42 -7.17 -5.07
C ASP A 55 -4.15 -8.52 -4.99
N MET A 56 -5.21 -8.66 -5.77
CA MET A 56 -6.10 -9.84 -5.82
C MET A 56 -6.69 -10.27 -4.47
N ILE A 57 -6.84 -9.34 -3.53
CA ILE A 57 -7.46 -9.62 -2.22
C ILE A 57 -8.95 -9.94 -2.38
N GLY A 58 -9.43 -10.97 -1.67
CA GLY A 58 -10.85 -11.36 -1.62
C GLY A 58 -11.19 -12.65 -2.38
N ARG A 59 -10.23 -13.26 -3.07
CA ARG A 59 -10.40 -14.58 -3.72
C ARG A 59 -9.48 -15.61 -3.09
N LEU A 60 -9.87 -16.13 -1.93
CA LEU A 60 -9.07 -17.12 -1.20
C LEU A 60 -9.31 -18.52 -1.79
N HIS A 61 -8.26 -19.19 -2.25
CA HIS A 61 -8.32 -20.58 -2.69
C HIS A 61 -7.69 -21.48 -1.62
N LYS A 62 -8.42 -22.51 -1.17
CA LYS A 62 -7.98 -23.49 -0.15
C LYS A 62 -7.48 -22.83 1.16
N ASN A 63 -8.04 -21.69 1.53
CA ASN A 63 -7.61 -20.91 2.70
C ASN A 63 -6.10 -20.57 2.73
N LYS A 64 -5.47 -20.42 1.56
CA LYS A 64 -4.05 -20.04 1.47
C LYS A 64 -3.91 -18.54 1.24
N LEU A 65 -3.06 -17.92 2.06
CA LEU A 65 -2.54 -16.57 1.86
C LEU A 65 -1.13 -16.67 1.29
N THR A 66 -0.89 -15.94 0.20
CA THR A 66 0.43 -15.85 -0.42
C THR A 66 1.01 -14.47 -0.13
N ILE A 67 2.25 -14.43 0.35
CA ILE A 67 2.99 -13.20 0.63
C ILE A 67 4.30 -13.29 -0.13
N PHE A 68 4.55 -12.30 -0.98
CA PHE A 68 5.82 -12.11 -1.65
C PHE A 68 6.53 -10.91 -1.04
N GLY A 69 7.86 -10.95 -1.03
CA GLY A 69 8.67 -9.88 -0.47
C GLY A 69 10.04 -9.85 -1.14
N VAL A 70 10.57 -8.64 -1.26
CA VAL A 70 11.94 -8.37 -1.68
C VAL A 70 12.53 -7.39 -0.66
N GLY A 71 13.77 -7.62 -0.26
CA GLY A 71 14.45 -6.88 0.81
C GLY A 71 15.80 -7.48 1.11
#